data_AF-A0AAW2K9P1-F1
#
_entry.id   AF-A0AAW2K9P1-F1
#
_cell.length_a   1.000
_cell.length_b   1.000
_cell.length_c   1.000
_cell.angle_alpha   90.00
_cell.angle_beta   90.00
_cell.angle_gamma   90.00
#
_symmetry.space_group_name_H-M   'P 1'
#
loop_
_entity.id
_entity.type
_entity.pdbx_description
1 polymer ?
#
loop_
_entity_poly.entity_id
_entity_poly.type
_entity_poly.pdbx_seq_one_letter_code
_entity_poly.pdbx_strand_id
1 'polypeptide(L)'
;MGGHQNKSLSHRFLTQGGLLYKQSFTDTLLRFLSQEEGLHVIKEIQDKCYGSQIGTWTLANKALRAGYFWPTMTQDVRYLVNKSQKCQSMPLSYTKPAEFLNVMLLPYPFFKWGMDIVGPFPLTHGQRKFLLVAIDYFTKWVEAEPFARTTEGEVIKFIWKNIIC
;
A
#
# COMPACT_ATOMS: atom_id res chain seq x y z
N MET A 1 -49.30 -22.06 -26.67
CA MET A 1 -49.03 -20.63 -26.43
C MET A 1 -48.91 -20.42 -24.92
N GLY A 2 -47.71 -20.61 -24.36
CA GLY A 2 -47.48 -20.61 -22.92
C GLY A 2 -47.02 -19.23 -22.44
N GLY A 3 -47.85 -18.58 -21.61
CA GLY A 3 -47.56 -17.28 -21.03
C GLY A 3 -46.42 -17.34 -20.02
N HIS A 4 -45.36 -16.57 -20.26
CA HIS A 4 -44.33 -16.29 -19.27
C HIS A 4 -44.88 -15.29 -18.24
N GLN A 5 -45.30 -15.80 -17.08
CA GLN A 5 -45.62 -14.97 -15.93
C GLN A 5 -44.32 -14.44 -15.31
N ASN A 6 -44.03 -13.17 -15.56
CA ASN A 6 -43.04 -12.40 -14.80
C ASN A 6 -43.57 -12.18 -13.38
N LYS A 7 -43.10 -12.99 -12.43
CA LYS A 7 -43.36 -12.74 -11.00
C LYS A 7 -42.41 -11.64 -10.52
N SER A 8 -42.94 -10.42 -10.44
CA SER A 8 -42.29 -9.27 -9.81
C SER A 8 -42.08 -9.56 -8.32
N LEU A 9 -40.84 -9.81 -7.92
CA LEU A 9 -40.43 -9.88 -6.53
C LEU A 9 -39.62 -8.63 -6.22
N SER A 10 -40.30 -7.57 -5.75
CA SER A 10 -39.70 -6.28 -5.36
C SER A 10 -39.10 -5.46 -6.52
N HIS A 11 -39.23 -4.13 -6.47
CA HIS A 11 -38.78 -3.15 -7.49
C HIS A 11 -37.28 -3.20 -7.85
N ARG A 12 -36.50 -4.14 -7.31
CA ARG A 12 -35.04 -4.23 -7.47
C ARG A 12 -34.52 -5.62 -7.77
N PHE A 13 -35.38 -6.62 -7.99
CA PHE A 13 -34.92 -7.95 -8.38
C PHE A 13 -35.59 -8.43 -9.67
N LEU A 14 -34.78 -9.02 -10.55
CA LEU A 14 -35.20 -9.50 -11.86
C LEU A 14 -34.73 -10.94 -12.04
N THR A 15 -35.57 -11.78 -12.64
CA THR A 15 -35.19 -13.16 -12.97
C THR A 15 -35.08 -13.28 -14.48
N GLN A 16 -33.88 -13.54 -15.00
CA GLN A 16 -33.61 -13.68 -16.44
C GLN A 16 -32.91 -15.01 -16.69
N GLY A 17 -33.49 -15.86 -17.56
CA GLY A 17 -32.88 -17.15 -17.93
C GLY A 17 -32.68 -18.13 -16.77
N GLY A 18 -33.49 -18.04 -15.71
CA GLY A 18 -33.34 -18.87 -14.50
C GLY A 18 -32.35 -18.33 -13.47
N LEU A 19 -31.71 -17.19 -13.74
CA LEU A 19 -30.79 -16.51 -12.84
C LEU A 19 -31.44 -15.28 -12.21
N LEU A 20 -31.19 -15.08 -10.91
CA LEU A 20 -31.69 -13.93 -10.15
C LEU A 20 -30.68 -12.78 -10.23
N TYR A 21 -31.17 -11.58 -10.48
CA TYR A 21 -30.40 -10.35 -10.55
C TYR A 21 -30.97 -9.32 -9.60
N LYS A 22 -30.09 -8.49 -9.04
CA LYS A 22 -30.43 -7.32 -8.23
C LYS A 22 -30.03 -6.07 -8.99
N GLN A 23 -30.96 -5.14 -9.17
CA GLN A 23 -30.68 -3.82 -9.71
C GLN A 23 -29.99 -2.98 -8.64
N SER A 24 -28.77 -2.54 -8.94
CA SER A 24 -28.04 -1.58 -8.11
C SER A 24 -28.64 -0.18 -8.24
N PHE A 25 -28.24 0.74 -7.37
CA PHE A 25 -28.65 2.15 -7.46
C PHE A 25 -28.17 2.84 -8.74
N THR A 26 -27.15 2.29 -9.42
CA THR A 26 -26.61 2.79 -10.69
C THR A 26 -27.17 2.03 -11.90
N ASP A 27 -28.35 1.42 -11.77
CA ASP A 27 -29.03 0.59 -12.79
C ASP A 27 -28.21 -0.58 -13.35
N THR A 28 -27.08 -0.91 -12.72
CA THR A 28 -26.28 -2.09 -13.07
C THR A 28 -26.93 -3.33 -12.49
N LEU A 29 -27.09 -4.38 -13.31
CA LEU A 29 -27.61 -5.67 -12.88
C LEU A 29 -26.51 -6.50 -12.22
N LEU A 30 -26.71 -6.81 -10.95
CA LEU A 30 -25.83 -7.66 -10.16
C LEU A 30 -26.40 -9.07 -10.12
N ARG A 31 -25.69 -10.05 -10.66
CA ARG A 31 -26.07 -11.46 -10.57
C ARG A 31 -26.01 -11.89 -9.11
N PHE A 32 -27.12 -12.46 -8.64
CA PHE A 32 -27.20 -13.09 -7.34
C PHE A 32 -26.41 -14.40 -7.38
N LEU A 33 -25.49 -14.55 -6.44
CA LEU A 33 -24.72 -15.77 -6.24
C LEU A 33 -25.16 -16.45 -4.96
N SER A 34 -25.01 -17.77 -4.92
CA SER A 34 -25.01 -18.49 -3.64
C SER A 34 -23.78 -18.10 -2.81
N GLN A 35 -23.81 -18.37 -1.50
CA GLN A 35 -22.65 -18.13 -0.64
C GLN A 35 -21.41 -18.90 -1.13
N GLU A 36 -21.59 -20.14 -1.57
CA GLU A 36 -20.51 -21.00 -2.07
C GLU A 36 -19.86 -20.44 -3.34
N GLU A 37 -20.68 -20.00 -4.30
CA GLU A 37 -20.23 -19.34 -5.53
C GLU A 37 -19.52 -18.01 -5.22
N GLY A 38 -20.07 -17.21 -4.31
CA GLY A 38 -19.49 -15.94 -3.88
C GLY A 38 -18.11 -16.12 -3.24
N LEU A 39 -17.94 -17.13 -2.38
CA LEU A 39 -16.66 -17.47 -1.78
C LEU A 39 -15.62 -17.89 -2.83
N HIS A 40 -16.03 -18.61 -3.88
CA HIS A 40 -15.14 -18.98 -4.98
C HIS A 40 -14.65 -17.74 -5.74
N VAL A 41 -15.56 -16.83 -6.09
CA VAL A 41 -15.23 -15.56 -6.77
C VAL A 41 -14.25 -14.72 -5.96
N ILE A 42 -14.44 -14.62 -4.64
CA ILE A 42 -13.53 -13.85 -3.77
C ILE A 42 -12.14 -14.46 -3.71
N LYS A 43 -12.03 -15.79 -3.61
CA LYS A 43 -10.73 -16.49 -3.64
C LYS A 43 -10.00 -16.24 -4.96
N GLU A 44 -10.70 -16.33 -6.08
CA GLU A 44 -10.12 -16.05 -7.40
C GLU A 44 -9.62 -14.60 -7.53
N ILE A 45 -10.38 -13.63 -7.00
CA ILE A 45 -9.95 -12.22 -6.97
C ILE A 45 -8.71 -12.04 -6.07
N GLN A 46 -8.64 -12.74 -4.94
CA GLN A 46 -7.47 -12.72 -4.05
C GLN A 46 -6.23 -13.31 -4.74
N ASP A 47 -6.35 -14.48 -5.36
CA ASP A 47 -5.25 -15.18 -6.02
C ASP A 47 -4.72 -14.39 -7.22
N LYS A 48 -5.60 -13.78 -8.02
CA LYS A 48 -5.20 -12.90 -9.13
C LYS A 48 -4.51 -11.61 -8.69
N CYS A 49 -4.61 -11.25 -7.41
CA CYS A 49 -4.00 -10.04 -6.85
C CYS A 49 -2.71 -10.33 -6.05
N TYR A 50 -2.01 -11.42 -6.40
CA TYR A 50 -0.79 -11.89 -5.75
C TYR A 50 0.14 -10.72 -5.35
N GLY A 51 0.35 -10.53 -4.05
CA GLY A 51 1.32 -9.59 -3.49
C GLY A 51 0.77 -8.27 -2.91
N SER A 52 -0.52 -7.96 -3.05
CA SER A 52 -1.09 -6.75 -2.44
C SER A 52 -2.07 -7.10 -1.31
N GLN A 53 -1.92 -6.48 -0.14
CA GLN A 53 -2.93 -6.53 0.91
C GLN A 53 -4.20 -5.80 0.43
N ILE A 54 -5.15 -6.57 -0.09
CA ILE A 54 -6.43 -6.00 -0.49
C ILE A 54 -7.36 -6.01 0.72
N GLY A 55 -7.71 -4.81 1.20
CA GLY A 55 -8.69 -4.65 2.28
C GLY A 55 -10.04 -5.28 1.93
N THR A 56 -10.79 -5.70 2.96
CA THR A 56 -12.12 -6.32 2.85
C THR A 56 -13.07 -5.52 1.96
N TRP A 57 -13.06 -4.19 2.08
CA TRP A 57 -13.88 -3.29 1.26
C TRP A 57 -13.53 -3.34 -0.23
N THR A 58 -12.24 -3.42 -0.55
CA THR A 58 -11.76 -3.45 -1.93
C THR A 58 -12.11 -4.77 -2.62
N LEU A 59 -12.03 -5.89 -1.90
CA LEU A 59 -12.47 -7.21 -2.40
C LEU A 59 -13.97 -7.23 -2.71
N ALA A 60 -14.80 -6.77 -1.76
CA ALA A 60 -16.24 -6.67 -1.96
C ALA A 60 -16.60 -5.75 -3.15
N ASN A 61 -15.93 -4.59 -3.27
CA ASN A 61 -16.16 -3.68 -4.40
C ASN A 61 -15.70 -4.26 -5.74
N LYS A 62 -14.61 -5.03 -5.78
CA LYS A 62 -14.20 -5.72 -7.00
C LYS A 62 -15.25 -6.73 -7.45
N ALA A 63 -15.82 -7.51 -6.53
CA ALA A 63 -16.91 -8.44 -6.83
C ALA A 63 -18.18 -7.70 -7.33
N LEU A 64 -18.56 -6.58 -6.69
CA LEU A 64 -19.68 -5.74 -7.13
C LEU A 64 -19.45 -5.16 -8.52
N ARG A 65 -18.25 -4.64 -8.80
CA ARG A 65 -17.89 -4.10 -10.13
C ARG A 65 -17.85 -5.18 -11.21
N ALA A 66 -17.54 -6.42 -10.84
CA ALA A 66 -17.64 -7.58 -11.72
C ALA A 66 -19.08 -8.06 -11.93
N GLY A 67 -20.07 -7.41 -11.29
CA GLY A 67 -21.49 -7.72 -11.46
C GLY A 67 -22.01 -8.81 -10.54
N TYR A 68 -21.32 -9.12 -9.43
CA TYR A 68 -21.73 -10.18 -8.50
C TYR A 68 -22.21 -9.61 -7.17
N PHE A 69 -23.24 -10.23 -6.60
CA PHE A 69 -23.77 -9.87 -5.28
C PHE A 69 -24.33 -11.09 -4.55
N TRP A 70 -24.10 -11.15 -3.23
CA TRP A 70 -24.81 -12.05 -2.33
C TRP A 70 -24.96 -11.41 -0.94
N PRO A 71 -25.98 -11.77 -0.14
CA PRO A 71 -26.33 -11.05 1.08
C PRO A 71 -25.23 -11.01 2.15
N THR A 72 -24.44 -12.08 2.26
CA THR A 72 -23.39 -12.25 3.27
C THR A 72 -22.01 -11.80 2.81
N MET A 73 -21.88 -11.22 1.60
CA MET A 73 -20.60 -10.86 0.98
C MET A 73 -19.62 -10.15 1.91
N THR A 74 -20.06 -9.10 2.61
CA THR A 74 -19.18 -8.35 3.52
C THR A 74 -18.65 -9.21 4.67
N GLN A 75 -19.50 -10.08 5.22
CA GLN A 75 -19.13 -11.00 6.30
C GLN A 75 -18.19 -12.10 5.80
N ASP A 76 -18.50 -12.68 4.63
CA ASP A 76 -17.71 -13.73 4.00
C ASP A 76 -16.31 -13.24 3.61
N VAL A 77 -16.22 -12.05 3.00
CA VAL A 77 -14.93 -11.44 2.64
C VAL A 77 -14.13 -11.14 3.91
N ARG A 78 -14.78 -10.63 4.98
CA ARG A 78 -14.10 -10.38 6.25
C ARG A 78 -13.59 -11.68 6.87
N TYR A 79 -14.40 -12.74 6.86
CA TYR A 79 -14.01 -14.06 7.34
C TYR A 79 -12.82 -14.62 6.56
N LEU A 80 -12.83 -14.52 5.22
CA LEU A 80 -11.72 -15.00 4.38
C LEU A 80 -10.42 -14.21 4.58
N VAL A 81 -10.50 -12.88 4.64
CA VAL A 81 -9.33 -12.02 4.91
C VAL A 81 -8.77 -12.33 6.30
N ASN A 82 -9.63 -12.46 7.31
CA ASN A 82 -9.21 -12.79 8.67
C ASN A 82 -8.65 -14.20 8.78
N LYS A 83 -9.15 -15.20 8.02
CA LYS A 83 -8.63 -16.57 8.06
C LYS A 83 -7.30 -16.73 7.30
N SER A 84 -6.99 -15.83 6.37
CA SER A 84 -5.77 -15.93 5.56
C SER A 84 -4.52 -15.57 6.37
N GLN A 85 -3.70 -16.58 6.66
CA GLN A 85 -2.43 -16.41 7.36
C GLN A 85 -1.45 -15.48 6.61
N LYS A 86 -1.53 -15.40 5.28
CA LYS A 86 -0.76 -14.44 4.46
C LYS A 86 -1.17 -12.99 4.73
N CYS A 87 -2.45 -12.73 5.02
CA CYS A 87 -2.93 -11.39 5.39
C CYS A 87 -2.61 -11.06 6.85
N GLN A 88 -2.62 -12.05 7.75
CA GLN A 88 -2.32 -11.87 9.18
C GLN A 88 -0.81 -11.74 9.49
N SER A 89 0.05 -12.38 8.70
CA SER A 89 1.51 -12.41 8.94
C SER A 89 2.23 -11.12 8.53
N MET A 90 1.58 -10.25 7.77
CA MET A 90 2.08 -8.89 7.58
C MET A 90 1.58 -8.02 8.74
N PRO A 91 2.48 -7.45 9.55
CA PRO A 91 2.07 -6.60 10.66
C PRO A 91 1.23 -5.43 10.11
N LEU A 92 0.00 -5.30 10.63
CA LEU A 92 -0.72 -4.04 10.58
C LEU A 92 0.24 -2.98 11.09
N SER A 93 0.58 -2.05 10.20
CA SER A 93 1.40 -0.86 10.39
C SER A 93 1.67 -0.57 11.86
N TYR A 94 2.96 -0.57 12.24
CA TYR A 94 3.49 -0.13 13.52
C TYR A 94 2.93 1.26 13.88
N THR A 95 1.71 1.31 14.39
CA THR A 95 1.18 2.51 15.01
C THR A 95 1.72 2.47 16.42
N LYS A 96 3.04 2.64 16.53
CA LYS A 96 3.62 3.05 17.81
C LYS A 96 2.90 4.36 18.17
N PRO A 97 2.41 4.53 19.40
CA PRO A 97 1.99 5.85 19.86
C PRO A 97 3.09 6.85 19.53
N ALA A 98 2.71 8.08 19.15
CA ALA A 98 3.70 9.13 18.95
C ALA A 98 4.50 9.29 20.25
N GLU A 99 5.75 8.83 20.23
CA GLU A 99 6.67 9.03 21.34
C GLU A 99 7.10 10.50 21.34
N PHE A 100 7.19 11.11 22.52
CA PHE A 100 7.70 12.48 22.64
C PHE A 100 9.14 12.52 22.11
N LEU A 101 9.36 13.29 21.04
CA LEU A 101 10.71 13.57 20.55
C LEU A 101 11.41 14.49 21.55
N ASN A 102 12.43 13.97 22.23
CA ASN A 102 13.31 14.81 23.04
C ASN A 102 14.06 15.79 22.13
N VAL A 103 13.83 17.08 22.32
CA VAL A 103 14.61 18.12 21.63
C VAL A 103 16.03 18.08 22.18
N MET A 104 16.97 17.66 21.34
CA MET A 104 18.39 17.68 21.68
C MET A 104 18.85 19.15 21.73
N LEU A 105 19.26 19.62 22.91
CA LEU A 105 19.89 20.92 23.05
C LEU A 105 21.29 20.85 22.41
N LEU A 106 21.53 21.67 21.40
CA LEU A 106 22.80 21.80 20.70
C LEU A 106 23.36 23.17 21.05
N PRO A 107 24.34 23.27 21.96
CA PRO A 107 24.69 24.55 22.58
C PRO A 107 25.52 25.48 21.69
N TYR A 108 26.21 24.97 20.66
CA TYR A 108 27.08 25.77 19.78
C TYR A 108 27.27 25.13 18.40
N PRO A 109 27.69 25.91 17.37
CA PRO A 109 28.06 25.40 16.05
C PRO A 109 29.08 24.27 16.12
N PHE A 110 29.00 23.30 15.20
CA PHE A 110 29.94 22.17 15.06
C PHE A 110 29.91 21.13 16.19
N PHE A 111 28.97 21.24 17.14
CA PHE A 111 28.82 20.26 18.23
C PHE A 111 28.37 18.88 17.72
N LYS A 112 27.49 18.84 16.72
CA LYS A 112 26.95 17.60 16.18
C LYS A 112 26.59 17.75 14.71
N TRP A 113 27.02 16.77 13.93
CA TRP A 113 26.70 16.66 12.51
C TRP A 113 25.80 15.44 12.26
N GLY A 114 24.84 15.59 11.36
CA GLY A 114 24.15 14.48 10.73
C GLY A 114 24.77 14.21 9.37
N MET A 115 25.08 12.95 9.07
CA MET A 115 25.68 12.55 7.80
C MET A 115 24.81 11.52 7.11
N ASP A 116 24.65 11.65 5.80
CA ASP A 116 23.90 10.71 4.98
C ASP A 116 24.49 10.59 3.57
N ILE A 117 24.22 9.46 2.93
CA ILE A 117 24.64 9.17 1.56
C ILE A 117 23.41 9.08 0.68
N VAL A 118 23.33 10.00 -0.29
CA VAL A 118 22.21 10.05 -1.22
C VAL A 118 22.62 9.45 -2.57
N GLY A 119 21.79 8.56 -3.10
CA GLY A 119 21.96 7.96 -4.42
C GLY A 119 21.45 6.52 -4.50
N PRO A 120 21.73 5.79 -5.60
CA PRO A 120 22.56 6.22 -6.73
C PRO A 120 21.84 7.16 -7.72
N PHE A 121 22.56 8.21 -8.15
CA PHE A 121 22.16 9.13 -9.22
C PHE A 121 22.65 8.63 -10.60
N PRO A 122 22.14 9.19 -11.72
CA PRO A 122 22.72 8.96 -13.03
C PRO A 122 24.23 9.24 -13.03
N LEU A 123 24.98 8.42 -13.77
CA LEU A 123 26.43 8.55 -13.83
C LEU A 123 26.82 9.91 -14.41
N THR A 124 27.67 10.62 -13.67
CA THR A 124 28.26 11.89 -14.10
C THR A 124 29.76 11.73 -14.37
N HIS A 125 30.45 12.83 -14.67
CA HIS A 125 31.89 12.83 -14.87
C HIS A 125 32.63 12.15 -13.70
N GLY A 126 33.59 11.27 -14.03
CA GLY A 126 34.34 10.50 -13.04
C GLY A 126 33.56 9.36 -12.38
N GLN A 127 32.47 8.88 -13.02
CA GLN A 127 31.62 7.79 -12.52
C GLN A 127 30.99 8.07 -11.14
N ARG A 128 30.88 9.34 -10.76
CA ARG A 128 30.28 9.76 -9.49
C ARG A 128 28.77 9.60 -9.57
N LYS A 129 28.22 8.88 -8.60
CA LYS A 129 26.79 8.53 -8.53
C LYS A 129 26.21 8.65 -7.13
N PHE A 130 27.01 9.00 -6.14
CA PHE A 130 26.55 9.23 -4.77
C PHE A 130 26.97 10.61 -4.31
N LEU A 131 26.23 11.16 -3.36
CA LEU A 131 26.54 12.41 -2.67
C LEU A 131 26.65 12.13 -1.17
N LEU A 132 27.81 12.45 -0.57
CA LEU A 132 27.93 12.45 0.89
C LEU A 132 27.52 13.83 1.35
N VAL A 133 26.52 13.90 2.23
CA VAL A 133 26.00 15.14 2.78
C VAL A 133 26.25 15.12 4.29
N ALA A 134 26.80 16.20 4.82
CA ALA A 134 26.92 16.44 6.25
C ALA A 134 26.26 17.77 6.61
N ILE A 135 25.45 17.76 7.67
CA ILE A 135 24.70 18.92 8.14
C ILE A 135 25.03 19.18 9.60
N ASP A 136 25.57 20.36 9.91
CA ASP A 136 25.72 20.81 11.28
C ASP A 136 24.32 21.06 11.87
N TYR A 137 23.99 20.38 12.96
CA TYR A 137 22.65 20.42 13.49
C TYR A 137 22.27 21.77 14.09
N PHE A 138 23.24 22.57 14.53
CA PHE A 138 23.03 23.90 15.11
C PHE A 138 22.79 24.96 14.04
N THR A 139 23.77 25.17 13.17
CA THR A 139 23.74 26.21 12.12
C THR A 139 22.94 25.82 10.89
N LYS A 140 22.64 24.52 10.72
CA LYS A 140 22.14 23.95 9.45
C LYS A 140 23.09 24.15 8.28
N TRP A 141 24.38 24.40 8.54
CA TRP A 141 25.41 24.43 7.51
C TRP A 141 25.54 23.06 6.84
N VAL A 142 25.64 23.05 5.50
CA VAL A 142 25.66 21.83 4.69
C VAL A 142 26.96 21.72 3.93
N GLU A 143 27.66 20.61 4.11
CA GLU A 143 28.78 20.18 3.26
C GLU A 143 28.34 19.01 2.40
N ALA A 144 28.69 19.03 1.11
CA ALA A 144 28.28 17.99 0.17
C ALA A 144 29.36 17.69 -0.87
N GLU A 145 29.77 16.43 -1.03
CA GLU A 145 30.77 16.02 -2.02
C GLU A 145 30.33 14.77 -2.80
N PRO A 146 30.42 14.80 -4.15
CA PRO A 146 30.05 13.65 -4.97
C PRO A 146 31.19 12.63 -5.06
N PHE A 147 30.86 11.34 -5.01
CA PHE A 147 31.85 10.26 -5.11
C PHE A 147 31.33 9.06 -5.93
N ALA A 148 32.26 8.22 -6.39
CA ALA A 148 31.95 7.08 -7.27
C ALA A 148 31.58 5.80 -6.51
N ARG A 149 32.18 5.58 -5.33
CA ARG A 149 32.00 4.38 -4.50
C ARG A 149 31.90 4.75 -3.03
N THR A 150 30.94 4.13 -2.34
CA THR A 150 30.75 4.30 -0.89
C THR A 150 31.80 3.49 -0.14
N THR A 151 32.99 4.05 -0.01
CA THR A 151 34.09 3.44 0.73
C THR A 151 34.43 4.28 1.96
N GLU A 152 34.94 3.64 3.00
CA GLU A 152 35.38 4.31 4.23
C GLU A 152 36.40 5.42 3.93
N GLY A 153 37.35 5.18 3.02
CA GLY A 153 38.37 6.16 2.64
C GLY A 153 37.79 7.46 2.06
N GLU A 154 36.72 7.38 1.27
CA GLU A 154 36.04 8.58 0.74
C GLU A 154 35.34 9.37 1.85
N VAL A 155 34.71 8.67 2.82
CA VAL A 155 34.05 9.30 3.98
C VAL A 155 35.08 9.98 4.89
N ILE A 156 36.18 9.29 5.22
CA ILE A 156 37.28 9.84 6.02
C ILE A 156 37.86 11.09 5.34
N LYS A 157 38.15 11.00 4.04
CA LYS A 157 38.68 12.11 3.26
C LYS A 157 37.74 13.32 3.27
N PHE A 158 36.44 13.10 3.12
CA PHE A 158 35.43 14.15 3.21
C PHE A 158 35.41 14.82 4.58
N ILE A 159 35.45 14.04 5.67
CA ILE A 159 35.43 14.58 7.05
C ILE A 159 36.66 15.45 7.29
N TRP A 160 37.86 14.95 6.96
CA TRP A 160 39.09 15.72 7.14
C TRP A 160 39.08 17.02 6.34
N LYS A 161 38.70 16.93 5.06
CA LYS A 161 38.73 18.07 4.14
C LYS A 161 37.69 19.15 4.46
N ASN A 162 36.46 18.75 4.81
CA ASN A 162 35.31 19.67 4.86
C ASN A 162 34.80 19.95 6.28
N ILE A 163 35.15 19.13 7.29
CA ILE A 163 34.68 19.29 8.67
C ILE A 163 35.81 19.68 9.62
N ILE A 164 36.97 19.01 9.54
CA ILE A 164 38.08 19.22 10.49
C ILE A 164 39.04 20.34 10.05
N CYS A 165 39.39 20.38 8.75
CA CYS A 165 40.51 21.12 8.15
C CYS A 165 41.88 20.43 8.34
#